data_AF-A0A7X7ENM7-F1
#
_entry.id   AF-A0A7X7ENM7-F1
#
_cell.length_a   1.000
_cell.length_b   1.000
_cell.length_c   1.000
_cell.angle_alpha   90.00
_cell.angle_beta   90.00
_cell.angle_gamma   90.00
#
_symmetry.space_group_name_H-M   'P 1'
#
loop_
_entity.id
_entity.type
_entity.pdbx_description
1 polymer ?
#
loop_
_entity_poly.entity_id
_entity_poly.type
_entity_poly.pdbx_seq_one_letter_code
_entity_poly.pdbx_strand_id
1 'polypeptide(L)'
;MSNSFRHGKMEYLRTKVLTASPEELHLMLYDGAIRFAEDAKSALQEGNLEKAYDALIRTQNIVLEMSSGLNHEENPELSAKLSSLYNFIYRRLIDANMKRDIAAIDDALKILSYQRETWVLLMEKLAREKQGTAPAMETSDISNISHESGDVFQREPGMTLSLSV
;
A
#
# COMPACT_ATOMS: atom_id res chain seq x y z
N MET A 1 -36.53 -6.72 -17.72
CA MET A 1 -35.54 -7.80 -17.42
C MET A 1 -34.28 -7.29 -16.68
N SER A 2 -34.34 -6.23 -15.87
CA SER A 2 -33.13 -5.63 -15.23
C SER A 2 -32.92 -6.02 -13.76
N ASN A 3 -33.89 -6.69 -13.11
CA ASN A 3 -33.79 -7.01 -11.68
C ASN A 3 -32.96 -8.27 -11.38
N SER A 4 -32.98 -9.31 -12.22
CA SER A 4 -32.32 -10.59 -11.90
C SER A 4 -30.79 -10.50 -11.87
N PHE A 5 -30.19 -9.73 -12.79
CA PHE A 5 -28.73 -9.57 -12.90
C PHE A 5 -28.12 -8.80 -11.71
N ARG A 6 -28.87 -7.84 -11.14
CA ARG A 6 -28.43 -7.07 -9.96
C ARG A 6 -28.39 -7.95 -8.72
N HIS A 7 -29.35 -8.85 -8.54
CA HIS A 7 -29.41 -9.75 -7.39
C HIS A 7 -28.24 -10.75 -7.37
N GLY A 8 -27.90 -11.34 -8.53
CA GLY A 8 -26.75 -12.26 -8.62
C GLY A 8 -25.40 -11.61 -8.27
N LYS A 9 -25.18 -10.36 -8.71
CA LYS A 9 -23.95 -9.61 -8.38
C LYS A 9 -23.86 -9.26 -6.88
N MET A 10 -24.99 -8.90 -6.25
CA MET A 10 -25.02 -8.59 -4.82
C MET A 10 -24.78 -9.84 -3.97
N GLU A 11 -25.36 -10.97 -4.35
CA GLU A 11 -25.14 -12.24 -3.62
C GLU A 11 -23.68 -12.70 -3.71
N TYR A 12 -23.07 -12.64 -4.90
CA TYR A 12 -21.64 -12.95 -5.06
C TYR A 12 -20.74 -12.04 -4.21
N LEU A 13 -21.00 -10.72 -4.21
CA LEU A 13 -20.24 -9.79 -3.38
C LEU A 13 -20.42 -10.08 -1.89
N ARG A 14 -21.64 -10.44 -1.46
CA ARG A 14 -21.94 -10.79 -0.08
C ARG A 14 -21.17 -12.03 0.35
N THR A 15 -21.21 -13.11 -0.43
CA THR A 15 -20.43 -14.32 -0.14
C THR A 15 -18.94 -14.00 -0.07
N LYS A 16 -18.42 -13.23 -1.04
CA LYS A 16 -17.01 -12.83 -1.07
C LYS A 16 -16.60 -12.05 0.20
N VAL A 17 -17.42 -11.10 0.65
CA VAL A 17 -17.16 -10.36 1.90
C VAL A 17 -17.17 -11.28 3.12
N LEU A 18 -18.14 -12.19 3.21
CA LEU A 18 -18.28 -13.07 4.38
C LEU A 18 -17.16 -14.10 4.53
N THR A 19 -16.47 -14.45 3.45
CA THR A 19 -15.38 -15.44 3.45
C THR A 19 -13.99 -14.81 3.30
N ALA A 20 -13.91 -13.49 3.11
CA ALA A 20 -12.64 -12.80 2.91
C ALA A 20 -11.85 -12.70 4.22
N SER A 21 -10.53 -12.89 4.11
CA SER A 21 -9.58 -12.53 5.16
C SER A 21 -9.57 -11.01 5.42
N PRO A 22 -9.09 -10.56 6.59
CA PRO A 22 -8.95 -9.12 6.88
C PRO A 22 -8.16 -8.36 5.81
N GLU A 23 -7.09 -8.96 5.28
CA GLU A 23 -6.26 -8.37 4.23
C GLU A 23 -7.02 -8.24 2.91
N GLU A 24 -7.84 -9.22 2.55
CA GLU A 24 -8.72 -9.18 1.37
C GLU A 24 -9.85 -8.15 1.53
N LEU A 25 -10.44 -8.04 2.71
CA LEU A 25 -11.46 -7.01 3.00
C LEU A 25 -10.88 -5.61 2.82
N HIS A 26 -9.65 -5.38 3.30
CA HIS A 26 -8.97 -4.10 3.14
C HIS A 26 -8.65 -3.82 1.66
N LEU A 27 -8.22 -4.83 0.89
CA LEU A 27 -8.04 -4.70 -0.56
C LEU A 27 -9.36 -4.35 -1.27
N MET A 28 -10.48 -4.94 -0.85
CA MET A 28 -11.80 -4.65 -1.39
C MET A 28 -12.27 -3.22 -1.12
N LEU A 29 -11.83 -2.60 -0.01
CA LEU A 29 -12.06 -1.17 0.23
C LEU A 29 -11.31 -0.32 -0.79
N TYR A 30 -10.03 -0.60 -1.08
CA TYR A 30 -9.30 0.09 -2.14
C TYR A 30 -9.97 -0.07 -3.51
N ASP A 31 -10.34 -1.29 -3.88
CA ASP A 31 -11.06 -1.58 -5.13
C ASP A 31 -12.36 -0.78 -5.23
N GLY A 32 -13.13 -0.74 -4.13
CA GLY A 32 -14.38 0.01 -4.04
C GLY A 32 -14.19 1.51 -4.17
N ALA A 33 -13.22 2.08 -3.46
CA ALA A 33 -12.90 3.50 -3.50
C ALA A 33 -12.46 3.94 -4.91
N ILE A 34 -11.54 3.20 -5.53
CA ILE A 34 -11.06 3.50 -6.89
C ILE A 34 -12.21 3.44 -7.89
N ARG A 35 -13.02 2.38 -7.84
CA ARG A 35 -14.18 2.25 -8.74
C ARG A 35 -15.13 3.44 -8.61
N PHE A 36 -15.49 3.83 -7.38
CA PHE A 36 -16.40 4.96 -7.19
C PHE A 36 -15.76 6.31 -7.56
N ALA A 37 -14.46 6.48 -7.37
CA ALA A 37 -13.75 7.67 -7.84
C ALA A 37 -13.72 7.76 -9.37
N GLU A 38 -13.48 6.66 -10.08
CA GLU A 38 -13.59 6.61 -11.55
C GLU A 38 -15.03 6.87 -12.03
N ASP A 39 -16.03 6.27 -11.37
CA ASP A 39 -17.45 6.53 -11.67
C ASP A 39 -17.80 8.02 -11.51
N ALA A 40 -17.27 8.67 -10.47
CA ALA A 40 -17.43 10.11 -10.23
C ALA A 40 -16.77 10.94 -11.33
N LYS A 41 -15.55 10.59 -11.72
CA LYS A 41 -14.80 11.24 -12.79
C LYS A 41 -15.57 11.19 -14.11
N SER A 42 -16.00 10.00 -14.52
CA SER A 42 -16.79 9.83 -15.74
C SER A 42 -18.10 10.60 -15.68
N ALA A 43 -18.80 10.58 -14.54
CA ALA A 43 -20.05 11.32 -14.37
C ALA A 43 -19.86 12.84 -14.48
N LEU A 44 -18.78 13.40 -13.94
CA LEU A 44 -18.46 14.83 -14.13
C LEU A 44 -18.16 15.16 -15.60
N GLN A 45 -17.41 14.31 -16.29
CA GLN A 45 -17.12 14.48 -17.73
C GLN A 45 -18.39 14.42 -18.60
N GLU A 46 -19.35 13.58 -18.21
CA GLU A 46 -20.67 13.45 -18.84
C GLU A 46 -21.65 14.58 -18.44
N GLY A 47 -21.27 15.44 -17.48
CA GLY A 47 -22.14 16.49 -16.95
C GLY A 47 -23.24 15.98 -16.00
N ASN A 48 -23.20 14.71 -15.58
CA ASN A 48 -24.14 14.12 -14.66
C ASN A 48 -23.73 14.39 -13.20
N LEU A 49 -24.11 15.56 -12.70
CA LEU A 49 -23.70 16.05 -11.38
C LEU A 49 -24.25 15.23 -10.20
N GLU A 50 -25.49 14.71 -10.32
CA GLU A 50 -26.10 13.89 -9.27
C GLU A 50 -25.34 12.56 -9.11
N LYS A 51 -25.07 11.88 -10.22
CA LYS A 51 -24.27 10.64 -10.21
C LYS A 51 -22.85 10.89 -9.72
N ALA A 52 -22.25 12.01 -10.10
CA ALA A 52 -20.92 12.40 -9.62
C ALA A 52 -20.91 12.61 -8.10
N TYR A 53 -21.88 13.35 -7.57
CA TYR A 53 -22.03 13.58 -6.13
C TYR A 53 -22.17 12.25 -5.37
N ASP A 54 -23.08 11.38 -5.80
CA ASP A 54 -23.30 10.08 -5.14
C ASP A 54 -22.05 9.21 -5.12
N ALA A 55 -21.32 9.18 -6.23
CA ALA A 55 -20.08 8.43 -6.35
C ALA A 55 -18.98 9.02 -5.45
N LEU A 56 -18.83 10.35 -5.41
CA LEU A 56 -17.87 11.03 -4.53
C LEU A 56 -18.16 10.78 -3.05
N ILE A 57 -19.42 10.86 -2.62
CA ILE A 57 -19.80 10.57 -1.23
C ILE A 57 -19.46 9.12 -0.86
N ARG A 58 -19.70 8.17 -1.77
CA ARG A 58 -19.34 6.76 -1.52
C ARG A 58 -17.84 6.56 -1.40
N THR A 59 -17.03 7.19 -2.27
CA THR A 59 -15.57 7.16 -2.14
C THR A 59 -15.12 7.76 -0.81
N GLN A 60 -15.66 8.92 -0.45
CA GLN A 60 -15.36 9.60 0.81
C GLN A 60 -15.65 8.73 2.04
N ASN A 61 -16.81 8.05 2.06
CA ASN A 61 -17.18 7.16 3.16
C ASN A 61 -16.20 5.99 3.30
N ILE A 62 -15.73 5.41 2.19
CA ILE A 62 -14.73 4.34 2.24
C ILE A 62 -13.41 4.86 2.80
N VAL A 63 -12.94 6.03 2.36
CA VAL A 63 -11.68 6.62 2.84
C VAL A 63 -11.76 6.95 4.34
N LEU A 64 -12.92 7.42 4.82
CA LEU A 64 -13.14 7.64 6.25
C LEU A 64 -13.10 6.33 7.04
N GLU A 65 -13.71 5.27 6.53
CA GLU A 65 -13.67 3.94 7.16
C GLU A 65 -12.24 3.37 7.21
N MET A 66 -11.45 3.57 6.14
CA MET A 66 -10.05 3.18 6.15
C MET A 66 -9.23 3.94 7.19
N SER A 67 -9.56 5.22 7.41
CA SER A 67 -8.91 6.04 8.43
C SER A 67 -9.35 5.69 9.85
N SER A 68 -10.60 5.32 10.08
CA SER A 68 -11.10 4.91 11.40
C SER A 68 -10.58 3.53 11.81
N GLY A 69 -10.28 2.66 10.82
CA GLY A 69 -9.72 1.33 11.04
C GLY A 69 -8.22 1.29 11.38
N LEU A 70 -7.52 2.44 11.45
CA LEU A 70 -6.09 2.48 11.76
C LEU A 70 -5.84 2.19 13.26
N ASN A 71 -4.96 1.22 13.54
CA ASN A 71 -4.50 0.97 14.91
C ASN A 71 -3.37 1.95 15.27
N HIS A 72 -3.68 2.95 16.08
CA HIS A 72 -2.71 3.97 16.50
C HIS A 72 -1.77 3.49 17.62
N GLU A 73 -2.05 2.35 18.27
CA GLU A 73 -1.26 1.85 19.39
C GLU A 73 -0.08 0.98 18.91
N GLU A 74 -0.29 0.14 17.90
CA GLU A 74 0.74 -0.80 17.40
C GLU A 74 1.91 -0.10 16.69
N ASN A 75 1.62 0.88 15.84
CA ASN A 75 2.65 1.66 15.16
C ASN A 75 2.20 3.12 14.97
N PRO A 76 2.42 3.97 15.99
CA PRO A 76 1.94 5.36 15.97
C PRO A 76 2.48 6.18 14.79
N GLU A 77 3.74 5.95 14.39
CA GLU A 77 4.37 6.69 13.30
C GLU A 77 3.76 6.35 11.95
N LEU A 78 3.58 5.05 11.66
CA LEU A 78 2.94 4.60 10.44
C LEU A 78 1.48 5.04 10.38
N SER A 79 0.75 4.86 11.48
CA SER A 79 -0.66 5.25 11.55
C SER A 79 -0.83 6.75 11.33
N ALA A 80 0.04 7.60 11.89
CA ALA A 80 0.02 9.05 11.62
C ALA A 80 0.27 9.41 10.15
N LYS A 81 1.20 8.70 9.48
CA LYS A 81 1.47 8.87 8.04
C LYS A 81 0.26 8.47 7.20
N LEU A 82 -0.37 7.33 7.49
CA LEU A 82 -1.56 6.85 6.80
C LEU A 82 -2.77 7.77 7.04
N SER A 83 -3.02 8.21 8.26
CA SER A 83 -4.07 9.19 8.56
C SER A 83 -3.89 10.48 7.77
N SER A 84 -2.65 10.98 7.67
CA SER A 84 -2.35 12.18 6.89
C SER A 84 -2.65 11.98 5.41
N LEU A 85 -2.32 10.80 4.87
CA LEU A 85 -2.58 10.44 3.48
C LEU A 85 -4.10 10.33 3.20
N TYR A 86 -4.85 9.63 4.04
CA TYR A 86 -6.29 9.48 3.88
C TYR A 86 -7.02 10.82 4.05
N ASN A 87 -6.58 11.68 4.97
CA ASN A 87 -7.11 13.04 5.09
C ASN A 87 -6.85 13.88 3.83
N PHE A 88 -5.67 13.75 3.21
CA PHE A 88 -5.39 14.41 1.94
C PHE A 88 -6.35 13.92 0.84
N ILE A 89 -6.51 12.61 0.67
CA ILE A 89 -7.45 12.02 -0.31
C ILE A 89 -8.87 12.54 -0.06
N TYR A 90 -9.33 12.50 1.18
CA TYR A 90 -10.67 12.96 1.57
C TYR A 90 -10.88 14.44 1.21
N ARG A 91 -9.91 15.31 1.48
CA ARG A 91 -9.97 16.73 1.10
C ARG A 91 -10.02 16.94 -0.41
N ARG A 92 -9.25 16.18 -1.19
CA ARG A 92 -9.33 16.25 -2.66
C ARG A 92 -10.70 15.82 -3.19
N LEU A 93 -11.32 14.80 -2.58
CA LEU A 93 -12.68 14.40 -2.94
C LEU A 93 -13.73 15.46 -2.57
N ILE A 94 -13.54 16.21 -1.48
CA ILE A 94 -14.38 17.38 -1.15
C ILE A 94 -14.20 18.49 -2.19
N ASP A 95 -12.96 18.82 -2.54
CA ASP A 95 -12.66 19.82 -3.58
C ASP A 95 -13.32 19.44 -4.91
N ALA A 96 -13.20 18.18 -5.31
CA ALA A 96 -13.86 17.64 -6.50
C ALA A 96 -15.39 17.84 -6.44
N ASN A 97 -16.01 17.57 -5.29
CA ASN A 97 -17.45 17.69 -5.14
C ASN A 97 -17.92 19.17 -5.20
N MET A 98 -17.24 20.04 -4.46
CA MET A 98 -17.62 21.45 -4.35
C MET A 98 -17.31 22.25 -5.62
N LYS A 99 -16.16 21.98 -6.25
CA LYS A 99 -15.62 22.77 -7.38
C LYS A 99 -15.78 22.06 -8.72
N ARG A 100 -16.26 20.82 -8.74
CA ARG A 100 -16.31 19.96 -9.93
C ARG A 100 -14.92 19.76 -10.54
N ASP A 101 -13.91 19.73 -9.67
CA ASP A 101 -12.51 19.64 -10.05
C ASP A 101 -12.14 18.18 -10.34
N ILE A 102 -12.11 17.83 -11.63
CA ILE A 102 -11.70 16.50 -12.11
C ILE A 102 -10.25 16.18 -11.72
N ALA A 103 -9.36 17.18 -11.72
CA ALA A 103 -7.95 16.96 -11.35
C ALA A 103 -7.81 16.56 -9.88
N ALA A 104 -8.71 17.04 -9.01
CA ALA A 104 -8.76 16.59 -7.61
C ALA A 104 -9.16 15.12 -7.48
N ILE A 105 -10.01 14.59 -8.37
CA ILE A 105 -10.30 13.16 -8.42
C ILE A 105 -9.07 12.38 -8.91
N ASP A 106 -8.35 12.89 -9.90
CA ASP A 106 -7.12 12.27 -10.41
C ASP A 106 -6.03 12.16 -9.34
N ASP A 107 -5.85 13.20 -8.52
CA ASP A 107 -4.92 13.17 -7.38
C ASP A 107 -5.30 12.07 -6.37
N ALA A 108 -6.59 11.96 -6.04
CA ALA A 108 -7.11 10.94 -5.13
C ALA A 108 -6.91 9.53 -5.71
N LEU A 109 -7.25 9.32 -6.99
CA LEU A 109 -7.09 8.06 -7.71
C LEU A 109 -5.63 7.60 -7.74
N LYS A 110 -4.70 8.51 -8.03
CA LYS A 110 -3.27 8.20 -8.07
C LYS A 110 -2.79 7.61 -6.74
N ILE A 111 -3.20 8.21 -5.63
CA ILE A 111 -2.79 7.74 -4.29
C ILE A 111 -3.49 6.42 -3.96
N LEU A 112 -4.79 6.31 -4.18
CA LEU A 112 -5.55 5.09 -3.92
C LEU A 112 -4.98 3.90 -4.71
N SER A 113 -4.65 4.09 -5.98
CA SER A 113 -4.04 3.06 -6.83
C SER A 113 -2.67 2.63 -6.32
N TYR A 114 -1.81 3.57 -5.93
CA TYR A 114 -0.50 3.24 -5.36
C TYR A 114 -0.63 2.48 -4.02
N GLN A 115 -1.56 2.86 -3.17
CA GLN A 115 -1.82 2.15 -1.91
C GLN A 115 -2.37 0.75 -2.15
N ARG A 116 -3.28 0.58 -3.12
CA ARG A 116 -3.78 -0.72 -3.55
C ARG A 116 -2.64 -1.62 -4.03
N GLU A 117 -1.77 -1.13 -4.91
CA GLU A 117 -0.62 -1.89 -5.41
C GLU A 117 0.31 -2.31 -4.27
N THR A 118 0.61 -1.38 -3.36
CA THR A 118 1.41 -1.65 -2.16
C THR A 118 0.77 -2.75 -1.31
N TRP A 119 -0.56 -2.73 -1.14
CA TRP A 119 -1.29 -3.73 -0.38
C TRP A 119 -1.28 -5.10 -1.03
N VAL A 120 -1.38 -5.18 -2.36
CA VAL A 120 -1.24 -6.44 -3.10
C VAL A 120 0.15 -7.04 -2.87
N LEU A 121 1.21 -6.23 -2.95
CA LEU A 121 2.58 -6.69 -2.68
C LEU A 121 2.75 -7.19 -1.24
N LEU A 122 2.10 -6.53 -0.27
CA LEU A 122 2.06 -6.99 1.12
C LEU A 122 1.40 -8.36 1.24
N MET A 123 0.24 -8.55 0.62
CA MET A 123 -0.48 -9.84 0.64
C MET A 123 0.35 -10.96 0.01
N GLU A 124 1.03 -10.69 -1.10
CA GLU A 124 1.95 -11.66 -1.73
C GLU A 124 3.12 -12.02 -0.80
N LYS A 125 3.70 -11.03 -0.12
CA LYS A 125 4.75 -11.25 0.88
C LYS A 125 4.26 -12.13 2.02
N LEU A 126 3.09 -11.82 2.59
CA LEU A 126 2.47 -12.62 3.66
C LEU A 126 2.18 -14.04 3.20
N ALA A 127 1.73 -14.23 1.95
CA ALA A 127 1.51 -15.56 1.39
C ALA A 127 2.81 -16.36 1.24
N ARG A 128 3.91 -15.73 0.79
CA ARG A 128 5.24 -16.37 0.71
C ARG A 128 5.78 -16.77 2.08
N GLU A 129 5.64 -15.89 3.07
CA GLU A 129 6.06 -16.16 4.46
C GLU A 129 5.26 -17.32 5.07
N LYS A 130 3.94 -17.37 4.85
CA LYS A 130 3.07 -18.49 5.28
C LYS A 130 3.44 -19.83 4.63
N GLN A 131 4.03 -19.81 3.43
CA GLN A 131 4.44 -21.00 2.68
C GLN A 131 5.86 -21.48 3.00
N GLY A 132 6.60 -20.80 3.87
CA GLY A 132 7.95 -21.22 4.30
C GLY A 132 9.05 -21.01 3.26
N THR A 133 8.78 -20.29 2.16
CA THR A 133 9.79 -19.97 1.15
C THR A 133 10.42 -18.62 1.46
N ALA A 134 11.34 -18.59 2.43
CA ALA A 134 12.29 -17.49 2.51
C ALA A 134 13.20 -17.55 1.25
N PRO A 135 13.27 -16.52 0.40
CA PRO A 135 14.35 -16.48 -0.57
C PRO A 135 15.64 -16.37 0.24
N ALA A 136 16.56 -17.30 0.03
CA ALA A 136 17.93 -17.10 0.43
C ALA A 136 18.33 -15.70 -0.07
N MET A 137 18.69 -14.80 0.84
CA MET A 137 19.54 -13.69 0.46
C MET A 137 20.74 -14.34 -0.20
N GLU A 138 20.89 -14.17 -1.50
CA GLU A 138 22.18 -14.38 -2.16
C GLU A 138 23.16 -13.48 -1.42
N THR A 139 23.89 -14.07 -0.46
CA THR A 139 25.17 -13.57 -0.03
C THR A 139 26.03 -13.60 -1.28
N SER A 140 26.01 -12.52 -2.04
CA SER A 140 27.00 -12.27 -3.08
C SER A 140 28.36 -12.48 -2.41
N ASP A 141 29.10 -13.39 -3.02
CA ASP A 141 30.39 -13.93 -2.60
C ASP A 141 31.27 -12.97 -1.78
N ILE A 142 31.53 -13.35 -0.52
CA ILE A 142 32.77 -12.96 0.19
C ILE A 142 33.80 -14.12 0.11
N SER A 143 33.60 -15.07 -0.79
CA SER A 143 34.51 -16.22 -0.96
C SER A 143 35.77 -15.91 -1.78
N ASN A 144 35.98 -14.66 -2.24
CA ASN A 144 37.10 -14.31 -3.12
C ASN A 144 38.08 -13.24 -2.59
N ILE A 145 38.25 -13.10 -1.27
CA ILE A 145 39.36 -12.33 -0.67
C ILE A 145 40.11 -13.21 0.32
N SER A 146 40.77 -14.26 -0.18
CA SER A 146 41.87 -14.91 0.55
C SER A 146 42.68 -15.80 -0.40
N HIS A 147 43.43 -15.17 -1.30
CA HIS A 147 44.68 -15.75 -1.78
C HIS A 147 45.66 -14.65 -2.23
N GLU A 148 46.27 -13.95 -1.28
CA GLU A 148 47.66 -13.47 -1.43
C GLU A 148 48.20 -13.07 -0.05
N SER A 149 49.00 -13.96 0.53
CA SER A 149 49.96 -13.63 1.58
C SER A 149 51.23 -14.39 1.28
N GLY A 150 52.29 -13.64 0.97
CA GLY A 150 53.64 -14.18 0.84
C GLY A 150 54.54 -13.35 -0.07
N ASP A 151 54.98 -12.16 0.37
CA ASP A 151 56.40 -11.99 0.73
C ASP A 151 56.77 -10.60 1.29
N VAL A 152 57.33 -10.67 2.50
CA VAL A 152 58.54 -9.97 2.94
C VAL A 152 58.50 -8.44 2.98
N PHE A 153 58.08 -7.91 4.13
CA PHE A 153 58.55 -6.62 4.63
C PHE A 153 59.92 -6.82 5.29
N GLN A 154 61.00 -6.42 4.62
CA GLN A 154 62.30 -6.27 5.26
C GLN A 154 62.28 -5.02 6.14
N ARG A 155 62.54 -5.18 7.45
CA ARG A 155 63.05 -4.11 8.31
C ARG A 155 64.26 -4.61 9.10
N GLU A 156 65.31 -3.82 8.98
CA GLU A 156 66.66 -3.90 9.53
C GLU A 156 66.74 -3.99 11.08
N PRO A 157 67.90 -4.39 11.64
CA PRO A 157 68.03 -4.99 12.96
C PRO A 157 68.18 -3.96 14.10
N GLY A 158 67.53 -4.22 15.24
CA GLY A 158 67.69 -3.42 16.45
C GLY A 158 66.73 -3.79 17.59
N MET A 159 67.19 -4.70 18.46
CA MET A 159 66.94 -4.84 19.92
C MET A 159 66.02 -3.78 20.56
N THR A 160 65.02 -4.07 21.41
CA THR A 160 65.03 -4.82 22.68
C THR A 160 63.60 -5.20 23.13
N LEU A 161 63.45 -6.37 23.76
CA LEU A 161 62.25 -6.77 24.51
C LEU A 161 62.15 -5.98 25.83
N SER A 162 60.97 -5.42 26.13
CA SER A 162 60.58 -5.08 27.50
C SER A 162 59.22 -5.70 27.78
N LEU A 163 59.23 -6.76 28.58
CA LEU A 163 58.08 -7.38 29.19
C LEU A 163 57.82 -6.64 30.51
N SER A 164 56.66 -6.01 30.67
CA SER A 164 56.17 -5.62 31.99
C SER A 164 55.05 -6.58 32.37
N VAL A 165 55.27 -7.24 33.50
CA VAL A 165 54.37 -8.20 34.19
C VAL A 165 52.99 -7.60 34.42
#